data_AF-A0A2K8SI56-F1
#
_entry.id   AF-A0A2K8SI56-F1
#
_cell.length_a   1.000
_cell.length_b   1.000
_cell.length_c   1.000
_cell.angle_alpha   90.00
_cell.angle_beta   90.00
_cell.angle_gamma   90.00
#
_symmetry.space_group_name_H-M   'P 1'
#
loop_
_entity.id
_entity.type
_entity.pdbx_description
1 polymer ?
#
loop_
_entity_poly.entity_id
_entity_poly.type
_entity_poly.pdbx_seq_one_letter_code
_entity_poly.pdbx_strand_id
1 'polypeptide(L)'
;MVDFPINSTDFRLLQPEVIELEQEHFQQATKISAKATSEVLSWQTYLNVLALLSFKEWLTKRILDQRIHLNINAIDTVGHLSVGEFKICVIATENLLDEVVNISEYAIEQQQATADFYVLFEVLEEQEQAICRGFLDYNQLMNYLQRFDLQLSADGCYQLPFFLFDLEPNHLLFYCRFLQPSAISLPVASAATNTSLPLQTYLNKTRTQLCQNSHYTLHPV
;
A
#
# COMPACT_ATOMS: atom_id res chain seq x y z
N MET A 1 -16.93 29.96 -32.88
CA MET A 1 -15.85 28.96 -32.83
C MET A 1 -14.79 29.57 -31.95
N VAL A 2 -14.65 29.09 -30.71
CA VAL A 2 -13.74 29.69 -29.73
C VAL A 2 -12.51 28.80 -29.70
N ASP A 3 -11.42 29.27 -30.29
CA ASP A 3 -10.12 28.62 -30.20
C ASP A 3 -9.56 28.86 -28.81
N PHE A 4 -9.47 27.81 -28.01
CA PHE A 4 -8.68 27.82 -26.80
C PHE A 4 -7.22 27.64 -27.18
N PRO A 5 -6.31 28.57 -26.83
CA PRO A 5 -4.89 28.33 -27.01
C PRO A 5 -4.49 27.26 -26.00
N ILE A 6 -4.19 26.06 -26.49
CA ILE A 6 -3.56 25.00 -25.70
C ILE A 6 -2.18 25.54 -25.30
N ASN A 7 -2.07 25.94 -24.04
CA ASN A 7 -0.84 26.45 -23.46
C ASN A 7 0.17 25.29 -23.40
N SER A 8 1.15 25.29 -24.30
CA SER A 8 2.11 24.20 -24.50
C SER A 8 3.14 24.05 -23.37
N THR A 9 2.84 24.59 -22.18
CA THR A 9 3.70 24.62 -20.99
C THR A 9 3.19 23.73 -19.85
N ASP A 10 1.99 23.15 -19.97
CA ASP A 10 1.47 22.15 -19.01
C ASP A 10 2.12 20.76 -19.17
N PHE A 11 2.87 20.55 -20.26
CA PHE A 11 3.70 19.35 -20.46
C PHE A 11 5.13 19.54 -19.92
N ARG A 12 5.28 20.16 -18.75
CA ARG A 12 6.37 19.70 -17.87
C ARG A 12 5.96 18.31 -17.41
N LEU A 13 6.11 17.33 -18.31
CA LEU A 13 6.17 15.92 -17.99
C LEU A 13 7.01 15.85 -16.72
N LEU A 14 6.37 15.54 -15.59
CA LEU A 14 7.07 15.30 -14.33
C LEU A 14 8.10 14.23 -14.66
N GLN A 15 9.36 14.65 -14.82
CA GLN A 15 10.40 13.69 -15.14
C GLN A 15 10.43 12.72 -13.96
N PRO A 16 10.27 11.42 -14.21
CA PRO A 16 10.30 10.45 -13.14
C PRO A 16 11.59 10.63 -12.35
N GLU A 17 11.52 10.57 -11.03
CA GLU A 17 12.70 10.72 -10.20
C GLU A 17 13.52 9.42 -10.30
N VAL A 18 14.58 9.48 -11.10
CA VAL A 18 15.50 8.35 -11.32
C VAL A 18 16.60 8.37 -10.27
N ILE A 19 16.82 7.20 -9.65
CA ILE A 19 17.86 6.96 -8.67
C ILE A 19 18.78 5.87 -9.21
N GLU A 20 20.07 6.14 -9.22
CA GLU A 20 21.10 5.18 -9.62
C GLU A 20 21.21 4.05 -8.59
N LEU A 21 21.27 2.81 -9.08
CA LEU A 21 21.51 1.63 -8.28
C LEU A 21 23.01 1.34 -8.23
N GLU A 22 23.55 1.32 -7.02
CA GLU A 22 24.97 1.08 -6.78
C GLU A 22 25.25 -0.41 -6.65
N GLN A 23 26.51 -0.81 -6.86
CA GLN A 23 26.94 -2.20 -6.74
C GLN A 23 26.58 -2.82 -5.38
N GLU A 24 26.66 -2.03 -4.31
CA GLU A 24 26.28 -2.44 -2.96
C GLU A 24 24.80 -2.79 -2.84
N HIS A 25 23.92 -2.14 -3.61
CA HIS A 25 22.49 -2.45 -3.63
C HIS A 25 22.26 -3.85 -4.17
N PHE A 26 22.88 -4.17 -5.31
CA PHE A 26 22.80 -5.50 -5.93
C PHE A 26 23.33 -6.60 -5.01
N GLN A 27 24.51 -6.39 -4.41
CA GLN A 27 25.09 -7.35 -3.47
C GLN A 27 24.18 -7.64 -2.28
N GLN A 28 23.53 -6.61 -1.73
CA GLN A 28 22.59 -6.77 -0.63
C GLN A 28 21.30 -7.47 -1.08
N ALA A 29 20.75 -7.07 -2.23
CA ALA A 29 19.54 -7.67 -2.80
C ALA A 29 19.73 -9.17 -3.03
N THR A 30 20.82 -9.59 -3.69
CA THR A 30 21.15 -11.01 -3.90
C THR A 30 21.29 -11.78 -2.58
N LYS A 31 21.95 -11.20 -1.58
CA LYS A 31 22.15 -11.86 -0.29
C LYS A 31 20.84 -12.10 0.46
N ILE A 32 19.89 -11.17 0.35
CA ILE A 32 18.61 -11.23 1.07
C ILE A 32 17.62 -12.13 0.32
N SER A 33 17.50 -11.96 -0.99
CA SER A 33 16.60 -12.75 -1.83
C SER A 33 16.93 -14.25 -1.83
N ALA A 34 18.20 -14.62 -1.65
CA ALA A 34 18.64 -16.02 -1.53
C ALA A 34 18.03 -16.77 -0.33
N LYS A 35 17.40 -16.07 0.62
CA LYS A 35 16.73 -16.67 1.78
C LYS A 35 15.26 -17.02 1.51
N ALA A 36 14.69 -16.56 0.40
CA ALA A 36 13.30 -16.81 0.06
C ALA A 36 13.04 -18.28 -0.26
N THR A 37 11.81 -18.73 -0.02
CA THR A 37 11.40 -20.14 -0.15
C THR A 37 11.00 -20.55 -1.57
N SER A 38 10.79 -19.59 -2.47
CA SER A 38 10.43 -19.83 -3.87
C SER A 38 11.11 -18.82 -4.78
N GLU A 39 11.21 -19.14 -6.07
CA GLU A 39 11.79 -18.25 -7.09
C GLU A 39 11.01 -16.94 -7.22
N VAL A 40 9.67 -17.01 -7.26
CA VAL A 40 8.79 -15.83 -7.33
C VAL A 40 9.00 -14.92 -6.12
N LEU A 41 9.06 -15.49 -4.91
CA LEU A 41 9.33 -14.70 -3.70
C LEU A 41 10.76 -14.15 -3.70
N SER A 42 11.73 -14.92 -4.20
CA SER A 42 13.12 -14.48 -4.31
C SER A 42 13.25 -13.27 -5.24
N TRP A 43 12.62 -13.32 -6.40
CA TRP A 43 12.59 -12.22 -7.36
C TRP A 43 11.92 -10.97 -6.77
N GLN A 44 10.72 -11.10 -6.17
CA GLN A 44 10.06 -9.95 -5.56
C GLN A 44 10.88 -9.38 -4.39
N THR A 45 11.50 -10.23 -3.57
CA THR A 45 12.37 -9.81 -2.48
C THR A 45 13.58 -9.04 -3.02
N TYR A 46 14.16 -9.50 -4.12
CA TYR A 46 15.28 -8.83 -4.78
C TYR A 46 14.90 -7.42 -5.23
N LEU A 47 13.77 -7.26 -5.94
CA LEU A 47 13.27 -5.95 -6.38
C LEU A 47 12.94 -5.04 -5.19
N ASN A 48 12.28 -5.58 -4.16
CA ASN A 48 11.94 -4.82 -2.95
C ASN A 48 13.19 -4.28 -2.25
N VAL A 49 14.28 -5.06 -2.19
CA VAL A 49 15.54 -4.61 -1.59
C VAL A 49 16.17 -3.49 -2.43
N LEU A 50 16.24 -3.64 -3.75
CA LEU A 50 16.80 -2.60 -4.62
C LEU A 50 16.03 -1.27 -4.48
N ALA A 51 14.70 -1.33 -4.53
CA ALA A 51 13.84 -0.16 -4.34
C ALA A 51 14.00 0.46 -2.95
N LEU A 52 14.06 -0.35 -1.88
CA LEU A 52 14.23 0.18 -0.52
C LEU A 52 15.57 0.85 -0.29
N LEU A 53 16.66 0.27 -0.80
CA LEU A 53 18.01 0.81 -0.61
C LEU A 53 18.17 2.13 -1.37
N SER A 54 17.78 2.16 -2.64
CA SER A 54 17.77 3.38 -3.45
C SER A 54 16.88 4.46 -2.83
N PHE A 55 15.67 4.11 -2.38
CA PHE A 55 14.77 5.06 -1.75
C PHE A 55 15.31 5.61 -0.43
N LYS A 56 15.91 4.74 0.41
CA LYS A 56 16.56 5.18 1.65
C LYS A 56 17.65 6.21 1.38
N GLU A 57 18.50 5.98 0.38
CA GLU A 57 19.55 6.93 0.01
C GLU A 57 18.98 8.24 -0.52
N TRP A 58 17.96 8.15 -1.37
CA TRP A 58 17.25 9.31 -1.91
C TRP A 58 16.66 10.18 -0.79
N LEU A 59 16.01 9.56 0.20
CA LEU A 59 15.47 10.22 1.38
C LEU A 59 16.59 10.81 2.24
N THR A 60 17.66 10.06 2.50
CA THR A 60 18.78 10.52 3.37
C THR A 60 19.45 11.77 2.81
N LYS A 61 19.52 11.90 1.47
CA LYS A 61 20.05 13.09 0.80
C LYS A 61 19.12 14.31 0.92
N ARG A 62 17.82 14.11 1.18
CA ARG A 62 16.79 15.17 1.11
C ARG A 62 16.10 15.49 2.43
N ILE A 63 16.03 14.56 3.39
CA ILE A 63 15.43 14.75 4.72
C ILE A 63 16.54 14.62 5.77
N LEU A 64 17.26 15.72 6.00
CA LEU A 64 18.44 15.75 6.87
C LEU A 64 18.07 15.80 8.37
N ASP A 65 16.83 16.19 8.67
CA ASP A 65 16.32 16.47 10.00
C ASP A 65 15.60 15.29 10.65
N GLN A 66 15.36 14.21 9.90
CA GLN A 66 14.62 13.04 10.39
C GLN A 66 15.45 11.76 10.33
N ARG A 67 15.21 10.88 11.30
CA ARG A 67 15.83 9.55 11.31
C ARG A 67 15.09 8.65 10.35
N ILE A 68 15.85 8.02 9.44
CA ILE A 68 15.35 7.01 8.53
C ILE A 68 15.74 5.64 9.07
N HIS A 69 14.75 4.82 9.40
CA HIS A 69 14.94 3.46 9.91
C HIS A 69 14.55 2.44 8.85
N LEU A 70 15.47 1.53 8.53
CA LEU A 70 15.25 0.44 7.60
C LEU A 70 15.66 -0.87 8.28
N ASN A 71 14.72 -1.82 8.40
CA ASN A 71 15.01 -3.16 8.87
C ASN A 71 15.21 -4.10 7.67
N ILE A 72 16.43 -4.10 7.15
CA ILE A 72 16.82 -4.87 5.96
C ILE A 72 16.58 -6.38 6.13
N ASN A 73 16.65 -6.90 7.36
CA ASN A 73 16.50 -8.33 7.62
C ASN A 73 15.04 -8.79 7.70
N ALA A 74 14.09 -7.86 7.72
CA ALA A 74 12.66 -8.13 7.75
C ALA A 74 11.98 -7.88 6.39
N ILE A 75 12.77 -7.67 5.33
CA ILE A 75 12.24 -7.50 3.97
C ILE A 75 11.82 -8.88 3.45
N ASP A 76 10.52 -9.04 3.25
CA ASP A 76 9.90 -10.22 2.64
C ASP A 76 9.13 -9.80 1.37
N THR A 77 7.85 -10.17 1.28
CA THR A 77 6.92 -9.73 0.25
C THR A 77 6.75 -8.21 0.21
N VAL A 78 6.99 -7.50 1.32
CA VAL A 78 6.81 -6.05 1.39
C VAL A 78 8.01 -5.35 2.02
N GLY A 79 8.51 -4.33 1.33
CA GLY A 79 9.58 -3.48 1.83
C GLY A 79 9.07 -2.32 2.68
N HIS A 80 9.56 -2.17 3.91
CA HIS A 80 9.18 -1.04 4.76
C HIS A 80 10.38 -0.23 5.24
N LEU A 81 10.20 1.08 5.31
CA LEU A 81 11.08 1.99 6.05
C LEU A 81 10.25 2.98 6.87
N SER A 82 10.86 3.60 7.86
CA SER A 82 10.24 4.66 8.64
C SER A 82 11.01 5.97 8.49
N VAL A 83 10.27 7.07 8.39
CA VAL A 83 10.77 8.44 8.29
C VAL A 83 10.10 9.25 9.40
N GLY A 84 10.85 9.52 10.47
CA GLY A 84 10.24 10.06 11.70
C GLY A 84 9.21 9.09 12.28
N GLU A 85 7.95 9.52 12.37
CA GLU A 85 6.83 8.71 12.85
C GLU A 85 6.05 8.02 11.72
N PHE A 86 6.33 8.37 10.46
CA PHE A 86 5.66 7.77 9.31
C PHE A 86 6.30 6.45 8.93
N LYS A 87 5.47 5.44 8.68
CA LYS A 87 5.85 4.19 8.06
C LYS A 87 5.53 4.25 6.57
N ILE A 88 6.50 3.87 5.75
CA ILE A 88 6.39 3.89 4.31
C ILE A 88 6.58 2.48 3.78
N CYS A 89 5.60 2.01 3.02
CA CYS A 89 5.63 0.78 2.26
C CYS A 89 6.16 1.07 0.85
N VAL A 90 7.19 0.34 0.42
CA VAL A 90 7.75 0.42 -0.94
C VAL A 90 7.21 -0.76 -1.74
N ILE A 91 6.58 -0.44 -2.86
CA ILE A 91 6.05 -1.40 -3.84
C ILE A 91 7.02 -1.38 -5.03
N ALA A 92 7.78 -2.46 -5.20
CA ALA A 92 8.71 -2.59 -6.32
C ALA A 92 8.09 -3.41 -7.45
N THR A 93 8.21 -2.93 -8.68
CA THR A 93 7.85 -3.65 -9.91
C THR A 93 9.00 -3.57 -10.91
N GLU A 94 9.15 -4.55 -11.80
CA GLU A 94 10.15 -4.47 -12.89
C GLU A 94 9.68 -3.52 -14.01
N ASN A 95 8.37 -3.49 -14.26
CA ASN A 95 7.76 -2.69 -15.31
C ASN A 95 6.33 -2.27 -14.92
N LEU A 96 5.82 -1.23 -15.57
CA LEU A 96 4.47 -0.69 -15.33
C LEU A 96 3.65 -0.62 -16.63
N LEU A 97 3.81 -1.61 -17.51
CA LEU A 97 3.24 -1.58 -18.86
C LEU A 97 1.71 -1.48 -18.88
N ASP A 98 1.04 -2.17 -17.95
CA ASP A 98 -0.42 -2.22 -17.89
C ASP A 98 -1.04 -1.07 -17.09
N GLU A 99 -0.23 -0.13 -16.57
CA GLU A 99 -0.66 0.94 -15.66
C GLU A 99 -1.43 0.40 -14.42
N VAL A 100 -1.19 -0.86 -14.04
CA VAL A 100 -1.77 -1.51 -12.87
C VAL A 100 -0.69 -1.78 -11.85
N VAL A 101 -0.96 -1.39 -10.61
CA VAL A 101 -0.10 -1.59 -9.44
C VAL A 101 -0.71 -2.69 -8.58
N ASN A 102 0.07 -3.72 -8.31
CA ASN A 102 -0.32 -4.80 -7.41
C ASN A 102 0.16 -4.49 -5.99
N ILE A 103 -0.77 -4.41 -5.03
CA ILE A 103 -0.46 -4.23 -3.61
C ILE A 103 -0.97 -5.46 -2.86
N SER A 104 -0.06 -6.17 -2.17
CA SER A 104 -0.44 -7.36 -1.40
C SER A 104 -1.48 -7.02 -0.33
N GLU A 105 -2.47 -7.90 -0.15
CA GLU A 105 -3.41 -7.87 0.97
C GLU A 105 -2.67 -7.72 2.31
N TYR A 106 -1.54 -8.41 2.46
CA TYR A 106 -0.70 -8.34 3.65
C TYR A 106 -0.26 -6.91 3.97
N ALA A 107 0.14 -6.13 2.96
CA ALA A 107 0.62 -4.75 3.13
C ALA A 107 -0.46 -3.76 3.57
N ILE A 108 -1.74 -4.12 3.38
CA ILE A 108 -2.88 -3.25 3.64
C ILE A 108 -3.57 -3.67 4.93
N GLU A 109 -3.90 -4.96 5.05
CA GLU A 109 -4.80 -5.46 6.09
C GLU A 109 -4.08 -5.88 7.37
N GLN A 110 -2.80 -6.28 7.28
CA GLN A 110 -2.06 -6.66 8.48
C GLN A 110 -1.53 -5.42 9.18
N GLN A 111 -1.99 -5.20 10.41
CA GLN A 111 -1.63 -4.01 11.18
C GLN A 111 -0.12 -3.77 11.32
N GLN A 112 0.68 -4.84 11.38
CA GLN A 112 2.14 -4.73 11.46
C GLN A 112 2.77 -4.27 10.14
N ALA A 113 2.06 -4.44 9.02
CA ALA A 113 2.46 -4.13 7.66
C ALA A 113 1.76 -2.88 7.09
N THR A 114 0.59 -2.49 7.59
CA THR A 114 -0.06 -1.23 7.20
C THR A 114 0.89 -0.05 7.35
N ALA A 115 0.93 0.82 6.35
CA ALA A 115 1.82 1.97 6.25
C ALA A 115 1.02 3.26 6.01
N ASP A 116 1.61 4.40 6.36
CA ASP A 116 1.02 5.71 6.12
C ASP A 116 1.05 6.07 4.63
N PHE A 117 2.14 5.71 3.96
CA PHE A 117 2.37 5.94 2.54
C PHE A 117 2.79 4.65 1.83
N TYR A 118 2.33 4.51 0.60
CA TYR A 118 2.67 3.44 -0.33
C TYR A 118 3.37 4.07 -1.53
N VAL A 119 4.66 3.79 -1.72
CA VAL A 119 5.50 4.40 -2.75
C VAL A 119 5.81 3.37 -3.82
N LEU A 120 5.49 3.70 -5.07
CA LEU A 120 5.74 2.85 -6.22
C LEU A 120 7.12 3.11 -6.80
N PHE A 121 7.89 2.04 -6.94
CA PHE A 121 9.18 2.01 -7.59
C PHE A 121 9.17 1.07 -8.78
N GLU A 122 9.64 1.55 -9.92
CA GLU A 122 10.00 0.71 -11.05
C GLU A 122 11.51 0.47 -11.03
N VAL A 123 11.92 -0.79 -11.00
CA VAL A 123 13.32 -1.22 -10.92
C VAL A 123 13.75 -1.73 -12.29
N LEU A 124 14.61 -0.97 -12.92
CA LEU A 124 15.23 -1.27 -14.20
C LEU A 124 16.62 -1.84 -13.95
N GLU A 125 16.69 -3.13 -13.65
CA GLU A 125 17.93 -3.82 -13.24
C GLU A 125 19.06 -3.64 -14.27
N GLU A 126 18.75 -3.88 -15.55
CA GLU A 126 19.73 -3.79 -16.65
C GLU A 126 20.26 -2.37 -16.87
N GLN A 127 19.48 -1.35 -16.51
CA GLN A 127 19.85 0.06 -16.63
C GLN A 127 20.45 0.62 -15.33
N GLU A 128 20.58 -0.22 -14.30
CA GLU A 128 21.06 0.16 -12.97
C GLU A 128 20.27 1.34 -12.39
N GLN A 129 18.94 1.31 -12.55
CA GLN A 129 18.05 2.40 -12.17
C GLN A 129 16.86 1.94 -11.33
N ALA A 130 16.50 2.75 -10.34
CA ALA A 130 15.24 2.68 -9.62
C ALA A 130 14.49 4.00 -9.79
N ILE A 131 13.26 3.94 -10.27
CA ILE A 131 12.47 5.11 -10.63
C ILE A 131 11.31 5.23 -9.64
N CYS A 132 11.26 6.33 -8.89
CA CYS A 132 10.09 6.65 -8.07
C CYS A 132 8.96 7.12 -9.01
N ARG A 133 7.94 6.29 -9.16
CA ARG A 133 6.81 6.53 -10.08
C ARG A 133 5.69 7.32 -9.42
N GLY A 134 5.59 7.28 -8.10
CA GLY A 134 4.64 8.08 -7.35
C GLY A 134 4.34 7.46 -5.99
N PHE A 135 3.45 8.09 -5.22
CA PHE A 135 3.04 7.59 -3.92
C PHE A 135 1.54 7.80 -3.67
N LEU A 136 1.01 7.05 -2.72
CA LEU A 136 -0.39 7.08 -2.31
C LEU A 136 -0.45 7.04 -0.77
N ASP A 137 -1.28 7.88 -0.16
CA ASP A 137 -1.52 7.79 1.28
C ASP A 137 -2.58 6.73 1.63
N TYR A 138 -2.52 6.20 2.84
CA TYR A 138 -3.43 5.14 3.30
C TYR A 138 -4.92 5.54 3.21
N ASN A 139 -5.27 6.80 3.50
CA ASN A 139 -6.67 7.23 3.43
C ASN A 139 -7.17 7.18 1.98
N GLN A 140 -6.35 7.64 1.02
CA GLN A 140 -6.68 7.58 -0.41
C GLN A 140 -6.85 6.13 -0.89
N LEU A 141 -5.93 5.25 -0.49
CA LEU A 141 -6.01 3.81 -0.75
C LEU A 141 -7.34 3.22 -0.24
N MET A 142 -7.64 3.41 1.04
CA MET A 142 -8.85 2.85 1.65
C MET A 142 -10.13 3.41 1.04
N ASN A 143 -10.17 4.71 0.76
CA ASN A 143 -11.30 5.34 0.08
C ASN A 143 -11.55 4.71 -1.29
N TYR A 144 -10.49 4.41 -2.05
CA TYR A 144 -10.61 3.77 -3.35
C TYR A 144 -11.11 2.32 -3.21
N LEU A 145 -10.50 1.52 -2.33
CA LEU A 145 -10.91 0.13 -2.08
C LEU A 145 -12.39 0.02 -1.68
N GLN A 146 -12.84 0.87 -0.76
CA GLN A 146 -14.23 0.88 -0.28
C GLN A 146 -15.22 1.38 -1.33
N ARG A 147 -14.85 2.39 -2.12
CA ARG A 147 -15.74 2.98 -3.12
C ARG A 147 -16.06 2.03 -4.27
N PHE A 148 -15.09 1.20 -4.65
CA PHE A 148 -15.19 0.30 -5.79
C PHE A 148 -15.37 -1.17 -5.39
N ASP A 149 -15.45 -1.48 -4.10
CA ASP A 149 -15.60 -2.84 -3.55
C ASP A 149 -14.60 -3.83 -4.18
N LEU A 150 -13.34 -3.38 -4.26
CA LEU A 150 -12.28 -4.10 -4.96
C LEU A 150 -12.04 -5.45 -4.29
N GLN A 151 -12.03 -6.48 -5.12
CA GLN A 151 -11.73 -7.85 -4.70
C GLN A 151 -10.27 -8.16 -4.94
N LEU A 152 -9.72 -9.09 -4.15
CA LEU A 152 -8.38 -9.60 -4.35
C LEU A 152 -8.25 -10.34 -5.68
N SER A 153 -7.10 -10.19 -6.31
CA SER A 153 -6.69 -11.05 -7.42
C SER A 153 -6.42 -12.48 -6.94
N ALA A 154 -6.23 -13.41 -7.88
CA ALA A 154 -5.86 -14.79 -7.59
C ALA A 154 -4.54 -14.90 -6.79
N ASP A 155 -3.67 -13.90 -6.92
CA ASP A 155 -2.36 -13.82 -6.28
C ASP A 155 -2.42 -13.09 -4.92
N GLY A 156 -3.61 -12.78 -4.40
CA GLY A 156 -3.79 -12.13 -3.10
C GLY A 156 -3.36 -10.67 -3.09
N CYS A 157 -3.52 -9.97 -4.22
CA CYS A 157 -3.19 -8.55 -4.35
C CYS A 157 -4.42 -7.73 -4.74
N TYR A 158 -4.47 -6.50 -4.24
CA TYR A 158 -5.34 -5.45 -4.77
C TYR A 158 -4.70 -4.86 -6.02
N GLN A 159 -5.49 -4.72 -7.08
CA GLN A 159 -5.06 -4.14 -8.34
C GLN A 159 -5.55 -2.70 -8.44
N LEU A 160 -4.62 -1.75 -8.38
CA LEU A 160 -4.91 -0.33 -8.42
C LEU A 160 -4.44 0.28 -9.73
N PRO A 161 -5.23 1.17 -10.34
CA PRO A 161 -4.73 1.91 -11.48
C PRO A 161 -3.68 2.94 -11.05
N PHE A 162 -2.62 3.06 -11.85
CA PHE A 162 -1.46 3.90 -11.56
C PHE A 162 -1.81 5.39 -11.41
N PHE A 163 -2.85 5.89 -12.10
CA PHE A 163 -3.26 7.30 -12.02
C PHE A 163 -3.66 7.76 -10.61
N LEU A 164 -3.90 6.84 -9.68
CA LEU A 164 -4.19 7.18 -8.28
C LEU A 164 -2.97 7.72 -7.53
N PHE A 165 -1.76 7.41 -8.00
CA PHE A 165 -0.52 7.80 -7.34
C PHE A 165 -0.19 9.26 -7.65
N ASP A 166 0.21 10.02 -6.62
CA ASP A 166 0.80 11.33 -6.78
C ASP A 166 2.20 11.18 -7.39
N LEU A 167 2.37 11.77 -8.58
CA LEU A 167 3.57 11.65 -9.41
C LEU A 167 4.68 12.63 -9.01
N GLU A 168 4.47 13.48 -8.00
CA GLU A 168 5.45 14.49 -7.54
C GLU A 168 6.08 14.04 -6.21
N PRO A 169 7.26 13.39 -6.22
CA PRO A 169 7.89 12.86 -5.00
C PRO A 169 8.21 13.93 -3.95
N ASN A 170 8.31 15.20 -4.35
CA ASN A 170 8.52 16.30 -3.41
C ASN A 170 7.31 16.50 -2.47
N HIS A 171 6.09 16.12 -2.88
CA HIS A 171 4.94 16.14 -1.99
C HIS A 171 5.11 15.15 -0.83
N LEU A 172 5.70 13.97 -1.08
CA LEU A 172 6.04 13.02 -0.01
C LEU A 172 7.02 13.63 1.00
N LEU A 173 8.07 14.31 0.51
CA LEU A 173 9.03 15.00 1.38
C LEU A 173 8.36 16.09 2.23
N PHE A 174 7.42 16.83 1.62
CA PHE A 174 6.63 17.83 2.31
C PHE A 174 5.78 17.20 3.42
N TYR A 175 5.10 16.08 3.13
CA TYR A 175 4.31 15.37 4.13
C TYR A 175 5.16 14.84 5.28
N CYS A 176 6.29 14.18 4.98
CA CYS A 176 7.19 13.70 6.03
C CYS A 176 7.65 14.83 6.97
N ARG A 177 7.85 16.05 6.45
CA ARG A 177 8.34 17.19 7.25
C ARG A 177 7.25 17.93 8.03
N PHE A 178 6.07 18.10 7.46
CA PHE A 178 5.09 19.07 7.96
C PHE A 178 3.74 18.46 8.34
N LEU A 179 3.45 17.25 7.89
CA LEU A 179 2.21 16.57 8.25
C LEU A 179 2.31 16.02 9.67
N GLN A 180 1.26 16.21 10.46
CA GLN A 180 1.13 15.50 11.73
C GLN A 180 0.72 14.05 11.46
N PRO A 181 1.33 13.04 12.09
CA PRO A 181 0.99 11.64 11.86
C PRO A 181 -0.48 11.30 12.08
N SER A 182 -1.16 12.00 12.99
CA SER A 182 -2.61 11.88 13.23
C SER A 182 -3.49 12.29 12.04
N ALA A 183 -2.93 12.90 10.98
CA ALA A 183 -3.67 13.23 9.77
C ALA A 183 -3.98 12.00 8.90
N ILE A 184 -3.23 10.91 9.08
CA ILE A 184 -3.45 9.63 8.39
C ILE A 184 -4.12 8.66 9.37
N SER A 185 -5.34 8.23 9.05
CA SER A 185 -6.16 7.42 9.96
C SER A 185 -5.82 5.94 9.80
N LEU A 186 -4.70 5.51 10.39
CA LEU A 186 -4.34 4.10 10.42
C LEU A 186 -5.33 3.29 11.30
N PRO A 187 -5.56 2.00 10.98
CA PRO A 187 -6.41 1.14 11.79
C PRO A 187 -5.79 0.98 13.19
N VAL A 188 -6.51 1.49 14.19
CA VAL A 188 -6.11 1.36 15.60
C VAL A 188 -6.26 -0.09 16.01
N ALA A 189 -5.26 -0.63 16.72
CA ALA A 189 -5.36 -1.95 17.30
C ALA A 189 -6.55 -1.91 18.24
N SER A 190 -7.62 -2.61 17.88
CA SER A 190 -8.62 -2.93 18.89
C SER A 190 -7.88 -3.80 19.89
N ALA A 191 -7.48 -3.23 21.03
CA ALA A 191 -7.07 -4.01 22.16
C ALA A 191 -8.21 -5.01 22.36
N ALA A 192 -7.94 -6.28 22.08
CA ALA A 192 -8.90 -7.34 22.31
C ALA A 192 -9.16 -7.34 23.82
N THR A 193 -10.17 -6.58 24.25
CA THR A 193 -10.89 -6.91 25.46
C THR A 193 -11.48 -8.27 25.16
N ASN A 194 -10.82 -9.30 25.70
CA ASN A 194 -11.39 -10.60 25.95
C ASN A 194 -12.61 -10.42 26.86
N THR A 195 -13.69 -9.91 26.29
CA THR A 195 -15.02 -9.97 26.86
C THR A 195 -15.82 -10.71 25.80
N SER A 196 -15.75 -12.04 25.89
CA SER A 196 -16.73 -12.91 25.27
C SER A 196 -18.12 -12.50 25.77
N LEU A 197 -18.77 -11.58 25.06
CA LEU A 197 -20.20 -11.37 25.21
C LEU A 197 -20.88 -12.52 24.46
N PRO A 198 -21.64 -13.40 25.14
CA PRO A 198 -22.26 -14.54 24.48
C PRO A 198 -23.30 -14.03 23.47
N LEU A 199 -22.97 -14.09 22.18
CA LEU A 199 -23.90 -13.83 21.07
C LEU A 199 -25.12 -14.78 21.05
N GLN A 200 -25.17 -15.77 21.95
CA GLN A 200 -26.29 -16.70 22.08
C GLN A 200 -27.51 -16.10 22.79
N THR A 201 -27.37 -15.02 23.58
CA THR A 201 -28.52 -14.48 24.33
C THR A 201 -29.43 -13.58 23.47
N TYR A 202 -28.92 -13.03 22.36
CA TYR A 202 -29.71 -12.16 21.46
C TYR A 202 -30.48 -12.92 20.36
N LEU A 203 -30.03 -14.13 19.98
CA LEU A 203 -30.73 -14.92 18.95
C LEU A 203 -31.96 -15.69 19.47
N ASN A 204 -32.08 -15.85 20.78
CA ASN A 204 -33.22 -16.58 21.37
C ASN A 204 -34.45 -15.68 21.62
N LYS A 205 -34.33 -14.35 21.40
CA LYS A 205 -35.43 -13.40 21.65
C LYS A 205 -36.24 -13.00 20.41
N THR A 206 -35.79 -13.37 19.21
CA THR A 206 -36.49 -13.06 17.95
C THR A 206 -37.10 -14.28 17.25
N ARG A 207 -36.98 -15.48 17.83
CA ARG A 207 -37.48 -16.73 17.20
C ARG A 207 -38.83 -17.24 17.74
N THR A 208 -39.52 -16.48 18.59
CA THR A 208 -40.79 -16.89 19.21
C THR A 208 -41.91 -15.84 19.09
N GLN A 209 -42.03 -15.15 17.94
CA GLN A 209 -43.20 -14.29 17.67
C GLN A 209 -43.79 -14.38 16.24
N LEU A 210 -43.52 -15.46 15.48
CA LEU A 210 -44.11 -15.62 14.13
C LEU A 210 -44.80 -16.97 13.87
N CYS A 211 -45.11 -17.75 14.91
CA CYS A 211 -45.96 -18.94 14.81
C CYS A 211 -47.16 -18.88 15.78
N GLN A 212 -47.75 -17.70 15.98
CA GLN A 212 -49.04 -17.54 16.67
C GLN A 212 -49.76 -16.35 16.04
N ASN A 213 -50.40 -16.59 14.89
CA ASN A 213 -51.63 -15.92 14.44
C ASN A 213 -52.00 -16.35 13.01
N SER A 214 -52.67 -17.50 12.90
CA SER A 214 -53.63 -17.78 11.83
C SER A 214 -54.52 -18.96 12.24
N HIS A 215 -55.31 -18.74 13.28
CA HIS A 215 -56.55 -19.48 13.52
C HIS A 215 -57.71 -18.61 13.03
N TYR A 216 -58.19 -18.88 11.82
CA TYR A 216 -59.55 -18.52 11.40
C TYR A 216 -60.13 -19.67 10.58
N THR A 217 -60.88 -20.50 11.30
CA THR A 217 -62.16 -21.15 10.96
C THR A 217 -62.66 -21.09 9.52
N LEU A 218 -62.87 -22.27 8.93
CA LEU A 218 -64.01 -22.56 8.04
C LEU A 218 -64.72 -23.82 8.56
N HIS A 219 -65.98 -23.65 8.98
CA HIS A 219 -66.91 -24.73 9.33
C HIS A 219 -67.53 -25.33 8.04
N PRO A 220 -67.95 -26.61 8.07
CA PRO A 220 -68.54 -27.28 6.91
C PRO A 220 -70.07 -27.12 6.88
N VAL A 221 -70.63 -26.96 5.67
CA VAL A 221 -71.92 -27.53 5.23
C VAL A 221 -71.77 -27.90 3.76
#